data_AF-A0A3C1KJK6-F1
#
_entry.id   AF-A0A3C1KJK6-F1
#
_cell.length_a   1.000
_cell.length_b   1.000
_cell.length_c   1.000
_cell.angle_alpha   90.00
_cell.angle_beta   90.00
_cell.angle_gamma   90.00
#
_symmetry.space_group_name_H-M   'P 1'
#
loop_
_entity.id
_entity.type
_entity.pdbx_description
1 polymer ?
#
loop_
_entity_poly.entity_id
_entity_poly.type
_entity_poly.pdbx_seq_one_letter_code
_entity_poly.pdbx_strand_id
1 'polypeptide(L)'
;GLAIGLSLQGSLANLAAGVLLILFRPFTKGNFVEAGGAMGTVENISIFTTTLTTPDNKEIIVPNSAVLGNNITNFSARPTRRVDLVFGVSYGDDLRKAKQLLEEIIAADERVLSDP
;
A
#
# COMPACT_ATOMS: atom_id res chain seq x y z
N GLY A 1 8.02 7.67 39.52
CA GLY A 1 8.73 7.20 38.32
C GLY A 1 7.82 6.33 37.44
N LEU A 2 7.38 5.18 37.93
CA LEU A 2 6.63 4.18 37.16
C LEU A 2 5.31 4.70 36.56
N ALA A 3 4.49 5.43 37.33
CA ALA A 3 3.20 5.96 36.85
C ALA A 3 3.33 6.96 35.67
N ILE A 4 4.40 7.76 35.65
CA ILE A 4 4.70 8.71 34.56
C ILE A 4 5.24 7.95 33.33
N GLY A 5 6.03 6.90 33.55
CA GLY A 5 6.50 6.03 32.47
C GLY A 5 5.36 5.27 31.77
N LEU A 6 4.38 4.81 32.55
CA LEU A 6 3.20 4.12 32.03
C LEU A 6 2.26 5.06 31.26
N SER A 7 2.12 6.33 31.68
CA SER A 7 1.30 7.31 30.95
C SER A 7 1.94 7.76 29.63
N LEU A 8 3.26 7.78 29.55
CA LEU A 8 4.01 8.16 28.35
C LEU A 8 4.36 6.99 27.43
N GLN A 9 4.07 5.75 27.82
CA GLN A 9 4.43 4.54 27.07
C GLN A 9 3.97 4.62 25.61
N GLY A 10 2.73 5.07 25.36
CA GLY A 10 2.18 5.20 24.02
C GLY A 10 2.88 6.26 23.16
N SER A 11 3.17 7.43 23.73
CA SER A 11 3.87 8.51 23.02
C SER A 11 5.33 8.14 22.72
N LEU A 12 6.00 7.48 23.66
CA LEU A 12 7.38 7.03 23.48
C LEU A 12 7.49 5.93 22.42
N ALA A 13 6.54 5.00 22.37
CA ALA A 13 6.47 3.99 21.32
C ALA A 13 6.30 4.63 19.92
N ASN A 14 5.43 5.64 19.79
CA ASN A 14 5.25 6.38 18.54
C ASN A 14 6.51 7.15 18.12
N LEU A 15 7.21 7.77 19.07
CA LEU A 15 8.46 8.48 18.80
C LEU A 15 9.55 7.53 18.32
N ALA A 16 9.77 6.42 19.03
CA ALA A 16 10.74 5.40 18.63
C ALA A 16 10.40 4.85 17.25
N ALA A 17 9.12 4.55 16.99
CA ALA A 17 8.66 4.12 15.69
C ALA A 17 8.91 5.16 14.58
N GLY A 18 8.65 6.44 14.84
CA GLY A 18 8.94 7.53 13.90
C GLY A 18 10.42 7.64 13.55
N VAL A 19 11.31 7.54 14.54
CA VAL A 19 12.77 7.56 14.30
C VAL A 19 13.18 6.37 13.44
N LEU A 20 12.67 5.17 13.72
CA LEU A 20 12.97 3.95 12.94
C LEU A 20 12.46 4.06 11.50
N LEU A 21 11.26 4.62 11.28
CA LEU A 21 10.72 4.87 9.93
C LEU A 21 11.61 5.82 9.13
N ILE A 22 12.13 6.88 9.76
CA ILE A 22 13.01 7.85 9.10
C ILE A 22 14.39 7.25 8.81
N LEU A 23 14.88 6.37 9.68
CA LEU A 23 16.21 5.76 9.57
C LEU A 23 16.26 4.61 8.56
N PHE A 24 15.29 3.69 8.61
CA PHE A 24 15.23 2.53 7.71
C PHE A 24 14.49 2.80 6.40
N ARG A 25 13.61 3.81 6.37
CA ARG A 25 12.83 4.23 5.20
C ARG A 25 12.21 3.05 4.41
N PRO A 26 11.37 2.22 5.05
CA PRO A 26 10.65 1.15 4.33
C PRO A 26 9.73 1.70 3.21
N PHE A 27 9.34 2.96 3.34
CA PHE A 27 8.66 3.75 2.31
C PHE A 27 9.05 5.23 2.48
N THR A 28 8.83 6.02 1.44
CA THR A 28 9.07 7.46 1.44
C THR A 28 7.82 8.25 1.08
N LYS A 29 7.85 9.58 1.26
CA LYS A 29 6.83 10.48 0.74
C LYS A 29 6.57 10.17 -0.75
N GLY A 30 5.29 10.11 -1.13
CA GLY A 30 4.84 9.79 -2.49
C GLY A 30 4.66 8.31 -2.79
N ASN A 31 5.07 7.39 -1.90
CA ASN A 31 4.75 5.97 -2.09
C ASN A 31 3.29 5.69 -1.74
N PHE A 32 2.64 4.83 -2.52
CA PHE A 32 1.33 4.28 -2.19
C PHE A 32 1.53 3.03 -1.33
N VAL A 33 1.03 3.08 -0.10
CA VAL A 33 1.26 2.04 0.91
C VAL A 33 -0.04 1.66 1.61
N GLU A 34 -0.07 0.44 2.13
CA GLU A 34 -1.03 0.00 3.13
C GLU A 34 -0.28 -0.28 4.43
N ALA A 35 -0.60 0.46 5.47
CA ALA A 35 0.02 0.38 6.78
C ALA A 35 -0.93 0.83 7.89
N GLY A 36 -0.84 0.20 9.06
CA GLY A 36 -1.69 0.55 10.21
C GLY A 36 -3.20 0.41 9.94
N GLY A 37 -3.59 -0.47 9.00
CA GLY A 37 -4.98 -0.70 8.61
C GLY A 37 -5.57 0.35 7.65
N ALA A 38 -4.74 1.26 7.13
CA ALA A 38 -5.13 2.26 6.15
C ALA A 38 -4.29 2.14 4.87
N MET A 39 -4.90 2.48 3.73
CA MET A 39 -4.25 2.47 2.42
C MET A 39 -4.28 3.87 1.82
N GLY A 40 -3.13 4.35 1.34
CA GLY A 40 -3.01 5.68 0.74
C GLY A 40 -1.59 6.05 0.33
N THR A 41 -1.46 7.20 -0.31
CA THR A 41 -0.17 7.81 -0.64
C THR A 41 0.40 8.52 0.58
N VAL A 42 1.67 8.30 0.88
CA VAL A 42 2.35 8.94 2.01
C VAL A 42 2.58 10.42 1.72
N GLU A 43 1.89 11.30 2.45
CA GLU A 43 2.02 12.75 2.31
C GLU A 43 3.12 13.30 3.21
N ASN A 44 3.18 12.84 4.46
CA ASN A 44 4.16 13.28 5.44
C ASN A 44 4.41 12.22 6.52
N ILE A 45 5.66 12.14 7.01
CA ILE A 45 6.06 11.31 8.14
C ILE A 45 6.52 12.25 9.25
N SER A 46 5.69 12.40 10.28
CA SER A 46 5.99 13.19 11.48
C SER A 46 6.60 12.30 12.58
N ILE A 47 7.06 12.93 13.66
CA ILE A 47 7.70 12.22 14.78
C ILE A 47 6.78 11.18 15.42
N PHE A 48 5.48 11.47 15.53
CA PHE A 48 4.51 10.58 16.19
C PHE A 48 3.53 9.90 15.24
N THR A 49 3.29 10.48 14.07
CA THR A 49 2.25 10.05 13.13
C THR A 49 2.72 10.09 11.69
N THR A 50 2.08 9.29 10.85
CA THR A 50 2.23 9.29 9.40
C THR A 50 0.89 9.72 8.78
N THR A 51 0.93 10.68 7.87
CA THR A 51 -0.24 11.16 7.13
C THR A 51 -0.30 10.48 5.78
N LEU A 52 -1.43 9.85 5.49
CA LEU A 52 -1.74 9.18 4.24
C LEU A 52 -2.92 9.88 3.55
N THR A 53 -2.85 10.00 2.23
CA THR A 53 -3.96 10.49 1.40
C THR A 53 -4.54 9.32 0.61
N THR A 54 -5.83 9.05 0.81
CA THR A 54 -6.52 7.97 0.08
C THR A 54 -6.72 8.34 -1.40
N PRO A 55 -6.98 7.35 -2.27
CA PRO A 55 -7.37 7.62 -3.67
C PRO A 55 -8.61 8.52 -3.79
N ASP A 56 -9.51 8.48 -2.79
CA ASP A 56 -10.70 9.32 -2.70
C ASP A 56 -10.42 10.73 -2.14
N ASN A 57 -9.15 11.13 -2.06
CA ASN A 57 -8.72 12.43 -1.53
C ASN A 57 -9.12 12.69 -0.07
N LYS A 58 -9.08 11.64 0.79
CA LYS A 58 -9.28 11.76 2.24
C LYS A 58 -7.94 11.70 2.95
N GLU A 59 -7.77 12.51 3.99
CA GLU A 59 -6.60 12.47 4.86
C GLU A 59 -6.82 11.45 5.99
N ILE A 60 -5.84 10.56 6.17
CA ILE A 60 -5.80 9.59 7.27
C ILE A 60 -4.51 9.81 8.06
N ILE A 61 -4.64 10.02 9.36
CA ILE A 61 -3.51 10.19 10.27
C ILE A 61 -3.34 8.91 11.07
N VAL A 62 -2.22 8.22 10.87
CA VAL A 62 -1.93 6.93 11.51
C VAL A 62 -0.79 7.09 12.53
N PRO A 63 -0.93 6.60 13.78
CA PRO A 63 0.18 6.59 14.73
C PRO A 63 1.33 5.71 14.23
N ASN A 64 2.57 6.18 14.36
CA ASN A 64 3.76 5.47 13.87
C ASN A 64 3.93 4.09 14.50
N SER A 65 3.53 3.92 15.75
CA SER A 65 3.56 2.60 16.41
C SER A 65 2.61 1.60 15.76
N ALA A 66 1.49 2.04 15.19
CA ALA A 66 0.58 1.17 14.44
C ALA A 66 1.09 0.86 13.03
N VAL A 67 1.81 1.80 12.41
CA VAL A 67 2.48 1.59 11.12
C VAL A 67 3.56 0.51 11.21
N LEU A 68 4.43 0.57 12.22
CA LEU A 68 5.49 -0.42 12.44
C LEU A 68 5.03 -1.66 13.20
N GLY A 69 3.89 -1.60 13.89
CA GLY A 69 3.36 -2.71 14.67
C GLY A 69 2.74 -3.83 13.84
N ASN A 70 2.59 -3.65 12.52
CA ASN A 70 2.02 -4.64 11.61
C ASN A 70 2.78 -4.65 10.27
N ASN A 71 2.37 -5.54 9.36
CA ASN A 71 2.90 -5.63 8.02
C ASN A 71 2.68 -4.32 7.25
N ILE A 72 3.69 -3.93 6.47
CA ILE A 72 3.66 -2.78 5.57
C ILE A 72 3.67 -3.31 4.14
N THR A 73 2.64 -3.00 3.37
CA THR A 73 2.58 -3.32 1.94
C THR A 73 2.90 -2.05 1.15
N ASN A 74 4.06 -2.00 0.50
CA ASN A 74 4.45 -0.87 -0.35
C ASN A 74 4.22 -1.23 -1.82
N PHE A 75 3.20 -0.63 -2.43
CA PHE A 75 2.84 -0.86 -3.83
C PHE A 75 3.77 -0.13 -4.80
N SER A 76 4.55 0.85 -4.32
CA SER A 76 5.49 1.65 -5.12
C SER A 76 6.93 1.17 -5.01
N ALA A 77 7.23 0.14 -4.21
CA ALA A 77 8.58 -0.37 -4.02
C ALA A 77 9.12 -1.17 -5.22
N ARG A 78 8.23 -1.66 -6.09
CA ARG A 78 8.56 -2.43 -7.29
C ARG A 78 8.04 -1.72 -8.54
N PRO A 79 8.78 -1.76 -9.66
CA PRO A 79 8.37 -1.07 -10.90
C PRO A 79 7.20 -1.75 -11.61
N THR A 80 7.00 -3.06 -11.39
CA THR A 80 5.98 -3.87 -12.06
C THR A 80 5.05 -4.51 -11.04
N ARG A 81 3.80 -4.73 -11.43
CA ARG A 81 2.78 -5.40 -10.62
C ARG A 81 1.90 -6.28 -11.49
N ARG A 82 1.63 -7.49 -11.03
CA ARG A 82 0.67 -8.39 -11.65
C ARG A 82 -0.77 -7.91 -11.39
N VAL A 83 -1.60 -7.94 -12.43
CA VAL A 83 -3.03 -7.64 -12.34
C VAL A 83 -3.79 -8.93 -12.67
N ASP A 84 -4.59 -9.42 -11.71
CA ASP A 84 -5.46 -10.57 -11.93
C ASP A 84 -6.87 -10.09 -12.25
N LEU A 85 -7.42 -10.50 -13.40
CA LEU A 85 -8.76 -10.14 -13.87
C LEU A 85 -9.58 -11.41 -14.06
N VAL A 86 -10.82 -11.40 -13.59
CA VAL A 86 -11.76 -12.51 -13.76
C VAL A 86 -12.88 -12.04 -14.67
N PHE A 87 -13.04 -12.70 -15.82
CA PHE A 87 -14.08 -12.41 -16.80
C PHE A 87 -15.15 -13.49 -16.76
N GLY A 88 -16.40 -13.08 -16.61
CA GLY A 88 -17.56 -13.96 -16.81
C GLY A 88 -17.99 -13.95 -18.27
N VAL A 89 -18.31 -15.13 -18.81
CA VAL A 89 -18.93 -15.28 -20.14
C VAL A 89 -20.27 -15.98 -20.02
N SER A 90 -21.19 -15.74 -20.97
CA SER A 90 -22.49 -16.41 -20.95
C SER A 90 -22.33 -17.91 -21.21
N TYR A 91 -23.21 -18.75 -20.66
CA TYR A 91 -23.16 -20.20 -20.86
C TYR A 91 -23.28 -20.62 -22.33
N GLY A 92 -23.90 -19.80 -23.17
CA GLY A 92 -24.04 -20.04 -24.60
C GLY A 92 -22.87 -19.55 -25.46
N ASP A 93 -21.90 -18.83 -24.86
CA ASP A 93 -20.77 -18.26 -25.58
C ASP A 93 -19.65 -19.30 -25.78
N ASP A 94 -18.94 -19.17 -26.89
CA ASP A 94 -17.76 -20.01 -27.16
C ASP A 94 -16.58 -19.55 -26.30
N LEU A 95 -16.23 -20.37 -25.31
CA LEU A 95 -15.07 -20.16 -24.42
C LEU A 95 -13.74 -20.02 -25.18
N ARG A 96 -13.58 -20.73 -26.31
CA ARG A 96 -12.35 -20.63 -27.12
C ARG A 96 -12.25 -19.28 -27.78
N LYS A 97 -13.36 -18.80 -28.33
CA LYS A 97 -13.44 -17.47 -28.93
C LYS A 97 -13.20 -16.37 -27.90
N ALA A 98 -13.78 -16.50 -26.71
CA ALA A 98 -13.55 -15.56 -25.62
C ALA A 98 -12.07 -15.51 -25.18
N LYS A 99 -11.43 -16.68 -25.03
CA LYS A 99 -10.00 -16.78 -24.72
C LYS A 99 -9.16 -16.10 -25.79
N GLN A 100 -9.41 -16.40 -27.06
CA GLN A 100 -8.64 -15.84 -28.18
C GLN A 100 -8.75 -14.31 -28.21
N LEU A 101 -9.94 -13.75 -28.04
CA LEU A 101 -10.14 -12.30 -27.98
C LEU A 101 -9.39 -11.66 -26.82
N LEU A 102 -9.38 -12.29 -25.64
CA LEU A 102 -8.62 -11.79 -24.50
C LEU A 102 -7.10 -11.80 -24.76
N GLU A 103 -6.57 -12.87 -25.37
CA GLU A 103 -5.16 -12.96 -25.76
C GLU A 103 -4.79 -11.88 -26.79
N GLU A 104 -5.66 -11.63 -27.78
CA GLU A 104 -5.47 -10.57 -28.78
C GLU A 104 -5.47 -9.17 -28.15
N ILE A 105 -6.40 -8.88 -27.23
CA ILE A 105 -6.46 -7.60 -26.51
C ILE A 105 -5.21 -7.39 -25.65
N ILE A 106 -4.79 -8.42 -24.92
CA ILE A 106 -3.61 -8.35 -24.04
C ILE A 106 -2.34 -8.13 -24.87
N ALA A 107 -2.20 -8.84 -26.01
CA ALA A 107 -1.06 -8.68 -26.90
C ALA A 107 -1.00 -7.32 -27.59
N ALA A 108 -2.14 -6.64 -27.76
CA ALA A 108 -2.23 -5.33 -28.37
C ALA A 108 -2.00 -4.16 -27.38
N ASP A 109 -2.06 -4.37 -26.06
CA ASP A 109 -1.85 -3.31 -25.07
C ASP A 109 -0.36 -3.14 -24.74
N GLU A 110 0.22 -2.02 -25.18
CA GLU A 110 1.64 -1.68 -24.99
C GLU A 110 2.08 -1.59 -23.51
N ARG A 111 1.13 -1.50 -22.56
CA ARG A 111 1.43 -1.43 -21.12
C ARG A 111 1.63 -2.82 -20.50
N VAL A 112 1.27 -3.89 -21.20
CA VAL A 112 1.46 -5.26 -20.73
C VAL A 112 2.86 -5.73 -21.08
N LEU A 113 3.63 -6.12 -20.07
CA LEU A 113 4.97 -6.63 -20.24
C LEU A 113 4.94 -8.07 -20.76
N SER A 114 5.67 -8.33 -21.85
CA SER A 114 5.79 -9.67 -22.43
C SER A 114 6.62 -10.63 -21.57
N ASP A 115 7.56 -10.07 -20.80
CA ASP A 115 8.38 -10.76 -19.79
C ASP A 115 8.26 -10.00 -18.45
N PRO A 116 7.50 -10.52 -17.47
CA PRO A 116 7.10 -9.79 -16.25
C PRO A 116 8.12 -9.81 -15.10
#